data_AF-A0AAV7JE59-F1
#
_entry.id   AF-A0AAV7JE59-F1
#
_cell.length_a   1.000
_cell.length_b   1.000
_cell.length_c   1.000
_cell.angle_alpha   90.00
_cell.angle_beta   90.00
_cell.angle_gamma   90.00
#
_symmetry.space_group_name_H-M   'P 1'
#
loop_
_entity.id
_entity.type
_entity.pdbx_description
1 polymer ?
#
loop_
_entity_poly.entity_id
_entity_poly.type
_entity_poly.pdbx_seq_one_letter_code
_entity_poly.pdbx_strand_id
1 'polypeptide(L)'
;MCCILCCDKGDQFEATLRDEAFEKFRFFLTGATRRNKIESLQRSLTEQQNQFSQHTSELKNTTHASFAVSELIGERMKHFTDGEYVKECFLTVVGETSDRPRSGRPRSIRTPLLKKSVREKIRYNPKRSVQKMANECNCSTRTMGRLVHDDLGLKSYKFRKAQLLSDVNKKRRIEKCKKLRERLEMANTLIFFLQMKSYSPLNAVSTGKMIEFSAPLKKGYLQLQG
;
A
#
# COMPACT_ATOMS: atom_id res chain seq x y z
N MET A 1 -64.09 40.28 -49.64
CA MET A 1 -63.38 39.15 -50.27
C MET A 1 -61.89 39.29 -49.96
N CYS A 2 -61.42 38.67 -48.88
CA CYS A 2 -60.00 38.34 -48.66
C CYS A 2 -59.97 37.14 -47.71
N CYS A 3 -59.27 36.09 -48.13
CA CYS A 3 -59.57 34.70 -47.80
C CYS A 3 -59.03 34.22 -46.45
N ILE A 4 -59.79 33.29 -45.85
CA ILE A 4 -59.49 32.49 -44.64
C ILE A 4 -58.25 31.57 -44.78
N LEU A 5 -57.44 31.71 -45.84
CA LEU A 5 -56.28 30.85 -46.12
C LEU A 5 -54.92 31.41 -45.65
N CYS A 6 -54.88 32.51 -44.90
CA CYS A 6 -53.62 33.14 -44.48
C CYS A 6 -53.23 32.96 -43.00
N CYS A 7 -54.07 32.38 -42.14
CA CYS A 7 -53.75 32.26 -40.71
C CYS A 7 -52.91 31.01 -40.34
N ASP A 8 -52.90 29.95 -41.17
CA ASP A 8 -52.19 28.70 -40.82
C ASP A 8 -50.69 28.67 -41.19
N LYS A 9 -50.16 29.75 -41.78
CA LYS A 9 -48.76 29.80 -42.25
C LYS A 9 -47.77 30.42 -41.27
N GLY A 10 -48.25 30.98 -40.15
CA GLY A 10 -47.40 31.57 -39.10
C GLY A 10 -46.73 30.53 -38.19
N ASP A 11 -47.45 29.47 -37.81
CA ASP A 11 -46.95 28.50 -36.83
C ASP A 11 -45.99 27.46 -37.43
N GLN A 12 -46.07 27.23 -38.76
CA GLN A 12 -45.18 26.29 -39.44
C GLN A 12 -43.76 26.85 -39.66
N PHE A 13 -43.60 28.18 -39.70
CA PHE A 13 -42.29 28.82 -39.95
C PHE A 13 -41.44 28.92 -38.67
N GLU A 14 -42.06 29.07 -37.48
CA GLU A 14 -41.34 29.07 -36.20
C GLU A 14 -41.03 27.67 -35.64
N ALA A 15 -41.78 26.64 -36.04
CA ALA A 15 -41.46 25.25 -35.69
C ALA A 15 -40.27 24.72 -36.51
N THR A 16 -40.23 25.01 -37.81
CA THR A 16 -39.16 24.57 -38.73
C THR A 16 -37.79 25.21 -38.43
N LEU A 17 -37.74 26.48 -37.98
CA LEU A 17 -36.50 27.12 -37.55
C LEU A 17 -35.90 26.53 -36.26
N ARG A 18 -36.76 25.99 -35.37
CA ARG A 18 -36.31 25.23 -34.20
C ARG A 18 -35.78 23.86 -34.60
N ASP A 19 -36.43 23.18 -35.53
CA ASP A 19 -36.01 21.85 -36.00
C ASP A 19 -34.75 21.87 -36.88
N GLU A 20 -34.59 22.85 -37.78
CA GLU A 20 -33.39 23.00 -38.61
C GLU A 20 -32.14 23.39 -37.80
N ALA A 21 -32.32 24.23 -36.78
CA ALA A 21 -31.24 24.57 -35.85
C ALA A 21 -30.86 23.36 -34.99
N PHE A 22 -31.84 22.55 -34.57
CA PHE A 22 -31.60 21.34 -33.78
C PHE A 22 -30.91 20.24 -34.61
N GLU A 23 -31.27 20.07 -35.88
CA GLU A 23 -30.60 19.13 -36.78
C GLU A 23 -29.20 19.57 -37.22
N LYS A 24 -28.98 20.88 -37.47
CA LYS A 24 -27.62 21.41 -37.67
C LYS A 24 -26.74 21.18 -36.44
N PHE A 25 -27.28 21.30 -35.24
CA PHE A 25 -26.56 21.04 -34.00
C PHE A 25 -26.29 19.53 -33.80
N ARG A 26 -27.25 18.67 -34.15
CA ARG A 26 -27.12 17.21 -34.15
C ARG A 26 -26.02 16.75 -35.11
N PHE A 27 -25.88 17.39 -36.27
CA PHE A 27 -24.87 17.07 -37.26
C PHE A 27 -23.46 17.57 -36.86
N PHE A 28 -23.36 18.73 -36.20
CA PHE A 28 -22.09 19.35 -35.79
C PHE A 28 -21.31 18.57 -34.72
N LEU A 29 -21.99 17.77 -33.91
CA LEU A 29 -21.39 16.95 -32.85
C LEU A 29 -21.67 15.47 -33.10
N THR A 30 -21.11 14.91 -34.18
CA THR A 30 -21.17 13.47 -34.47
C THR A 30 -19.85 12.76 -34.15
N GLY A 31 -19.94 11.51 -33.67
CA GLY A 31 -18.78 10.64 -33.47
C GLY A 31 -17.87 10.99 -32.28
N ALA A 32 -16.58 11.26 -32.55
CA ALA A 32 -15.54 11.43 -31.54
C ALA A 32 -15.60 12.80 -30.83
N THR A 33 -16.00 13.86 -31.52
CA THR A 33 -16.10 15.23 -30.96
C THR A 33 -17.15 15.31 -29.86
N ARG A 34 -18.31 14.66 -30.05
CA ARG A 34 -19.36 14.55 -29.03
C ARG A 34 -18.87 13.84 -27.78
N ARG A 35 -18.17 12.71 -27.95
CA ARG A 35 -17.60 11.94 -26.83
C ARG A 35 -16.58 12.77 -26.05
N ASN A 36 -15.68 13.45 -26.74
CA ASN A 36 -14.70 14.34 -26.11
C ASN A 36 -15.37 15.51 -25.38
N LYS A 37 -16.45 16.08 -25.94
CA LYS A 37 -17.20 17.15 -25.29
C LYS A 37 -17.94 16.65 -24.06
N ILE A 38 -18.58 15.48 -24.13
CA ILE A 38 -19.23 14.84 -22.97
C ILE A 38 -18.20 14.54 -21.88
N GLU A 39 -17.04 13.98 -22.22
CA GLU A 39 -15.96 13.77 -21.24
C GLU A 39 -15.47 15.08 -20.62
N SER A 40 -15.33 16.14 -21.42
CA SER A 40 -14.92 17.45 -20.89
C SER A 40 -15.95 18.02 -19.91
N LEU A 41 -17.25 17.88 -20.22
CA LEU A 41 -18.34 18.35 -19.36
C LEU A 41 -18.45 17.51 -18.09
N GLN A 42 -18.28 16.19 -18.19
CA GLN A 42 -18.23 15.30 -17.03
C GLN A 42 -17.07 15.66 -16.10
N ARG A 43 -15.88 15.97 -16.64
CA ARG A 43 -14.74 16.43 -15.84
C ARG A 43 -15.06 17.75 -15.13
N SER A 44 -15.59 18.75 -15.84
CA SER A 44 -15.98 20.03 -15.24
C SER A 44 -17.06 19.89 -14.16
N LEU A 45 -18.08 19.05 -14.39
CA LEU A 45 -19.11 18.77 -13.39
C LEU A 45 -18.52 18.09 -12.14
N THR A 46 -17.63 17.11 -12.35
CA THR A 46 -16.96 16.41 -11.26
C THR A 46 -16.08 17.36 -10.45
N GLU A 47 -15.38 18.28 -11.12
CA GLU A 47 -14.58 19.33 -10.47
C GLU A 47 -15.46 20.25 -9.61
N GLN A 48 -16.61 20.70 -10.14
CA GLN A 48 -17.56 21.51 -9.37
C GLN A 48 -18.11 20.75 -8.16
N GLN A 49 -18.53 19.49 -8.34
CA GLN A 49 -19.02 18.63 -7.26
C GLN A 49 -17.95 18.38 -6.18
N ASN A 50 -16.68 18.24 -6.59
CA ASN A 50 -15.56 18.09 -5.67
C ASN A 50 -15.34 19.34 -4.80
N GLN A 51 -15.54 20.54 -5.35
CA GLN A 51 -15.43 21.79 -4.58
C GLN A 51 -16.52 21.89 -3.51
N PHE A 52 -17.78 21.59 -3.86
CA PHE A 52 -18.88 21.61 -2.88
C PHE A 52 -18.73 20.54 -1.79
N SER A 53 -18.30 19.33 -2.17
CA SER A 53 -18.06 18.26 -1.21
C SER A 53 -16.86 18.55 -0.29
N GLN A 54 -15.84 19.24 -0.78
CA GLN A 54 -14.74 19.72 0.06
C GLN A 54 -15.22 20.74 1.10
N HIS A 55 -15.89 21.81 0.67
CA HIS A 55 -16.36 22.87 1.57
C HIS A 55 -17.33 22.33 2.64
N THR A 56 -18.25 21.44 2.26
CA THR A 56 -19.15 20.78 3.22
C THR A 56 -18.42 19.84 4.18
N SER A 57 -17.34 19.19 3.75
CA SER A 57 -16.51 18.36 4.65
C SER A 57 -15.71 19.19 5.64
N GLU A 58 -15.17 20.34 5.22
CA GLU A 58 -14.43 21.26 6.09
C GLU A 58 -15.35 21.87 7.17
N LEU A 59 -16.58 22.25 6.80
CA LEU A 59 -17.61 22.71 7.74
C LEU A 59 -18.01 21.63 8.75
N LYS A 60 -18.13 20.36 8.33
CA LYS A 60 -18.45 19.24 9.23
C LYS A 60 -17.30 18.98 10.20
N ASN A 61 -16.06 18.99 9.71
CA ASN A 61 -14.87 18.77 10.53
C ASN A 61 -14.68 19.87 11.59
N THR A 62 -14.89 21.13 11.22
CA THR A 62 -14.81 22.28 12.15
C THR A 62 -15.92 22.24 13.21
N THR A 63 -17.14 21.86 12.81
CA THR A 63 -18.26 21.69 13.74
C THR A 63 -17.98 20.55 14.73
N HIS A 64 -17.52 19.40 14.24
CA HIS A 64 -17.14 18.27 15.08
C HIS A 64 -16.02 18.63 16.06
N ALA A 65 -15.00 19.39 15.61
CA ALA A 65 -13.90 19.84 16.46
C ALA A 65 -14.37 20.74 17.60
N SER A 66 -15.33 21.62 17.32
CA SER A 66 -15.93 22.49 18.32
C SER A 66 -16.70 21.69 19.38
N PHE A 67 -17.44 20.66 18.96
CA PHE A 67 -18.15 19.76 19.88
C PHE A 67 -17.19 18.92 20.73
N ALA A 68 -16.17 18.32 20.13
CA ALA A 68 -15.17 17.49 20.83
C ALA A 68 -14.41 18.29 21.90
N VAL A 69 -14.04 19.55 21.60
CA VAL A 69 -13.41 20.44 22.60
C VAL A 69 -14.40 20.80 23.71
N SER A 70 -15.67 21.05 23.37
CA SER A 70 -16.70 21.39 24.36
C SER A 70 -16.96 20.25 25.33
N GLU A 71 -16.97 19.01 24.84
CA GLU A 71 -17.05 17.79 25.66
C GLU A 71 -15.85 17.67 26.60
N LEU A 72 -14.63 17.83 26.09
CA LEU A 72 -13.40 17.82 26.90
C LEU A 72 -13.38 18.91 27.98
N ILE A 73 -13.96 20.08 27.71
CA ILE A 73 -14.14 21.15 28.70
C ILE A 73 -15.12 20.72 29.79
N GLY A 74 -16.25 20.13 29.41
CA GLY A 74 -17.27 19.64 30.34
C GLY A 74 -16.76 18.54 31.27
N GLU A 75 -15.99 17.58 30.75
CA GLU A 75 -15.49 16.44 31.53
C GLU A 75 -14.37 16.81 32.50
N ARG A 76 -13.45 17.69 32.07
CA ARG A 76 -12.22 17.95 32.84
C ARG A 76 -12.32 19.12 33.80
N MET A 77 -13.17 20.11 33.50
CA MET A 77 -13.39 21.31 34.33
C MET A 77 -12.10 21.95 34.88
N LYS A 78 -11.02 21.96 34.09
CA LYS A 78 -9.73 22.54 34.47
C LYS A 78 -9.65 24.01 34.07
N HIS A 79 -8.89 24.80 34.82
CA HIS A 79 -8.65 26.20 34.48
C HIS A 79 -7.79 26.32 33.21
N PHE A 80 -8.02 27.35 32.40
CA PHE A 80 -7.29 27.58 31.15
C PHE A 80 -5.80 27.94 31.33
N THR A 81 -5.32 28.04 32.58
CA THR A 81 -3.89 28.24 32.88
C THR A 81 -3.11 26.92 32.97
N ASP A 82 -3.76 25.75 32.90
CA ASP A 82 -3.08 24.44 32.86
C ASP A 82 -2.64 24.15 31.41
N GLY A 83 -1.34 24.29 31.17
CA GLY A 83 -0.75 24.12 29.84
C GLY A 83 -0.91 22.72 29.25
N GLU A 84 -0.97 21.67 30.08
CA GLU A 84 -1.20 20.31 29.59
C GLU A 84 -2.62 20.14 29.07
N TYR A 85 -3.58 20.72 29.79
CA TYR A 85 -4.98 20.72 29.41
C TYR A 85 -5.23 21.50 28.12
N VAL A 86 -4.68 22.72 28.01
CA VAL A 86 -4.79 23.53 26.80
C VAL A 86 -4.18 22.82 25.60
N LYS A 87 -2.99 22.22 25.76
CA LYS A 87 -2.34 21.43 24.70
C LYS A 87 -3.21 20.29 24.19
N GLU A 88 -3.92 19.62 25.08
CA GLU A 88 -4.80 18.52 24.70
C GLU A 88 -6.01 18.98 23.88
N CYS A 89 -6.69 20.06 24.30
CA CYS A 89 -7.75 20.66 23.49
C CYS A 89 -7.27 21.00 22.08
N PHE A 90 -6.07 21.57 21.94
CA PHE A 90 -5.49 21.87 20.62
C PHE A 90 -5.19 20.61 19.80
N LEU A 91 -4.68 19.54 20.41
CA LEU A 91 -4.40 18.29 19.70
C LEU A 91 -5.68 17.63 19.18
N THR A 92 -6.78 17.69 19.95
CA THR A 92 -8.10 17.21 19.52
C THR A 92 -8.58 17.97 18.28
N VAL A 93 -8.49 19.31 18.27
CA VAL A 93 -8.86 20.12 17.11
C VAL A 93 -8.01 19.76 15.89
N VAL A 94 -6.70 19.62 16.06
CA VAL A 94 -5.78 19.30 14.95
C VAL A 94 -6.06 17.91 14.38
N GLY A 95 -6.44 16.93 15.21
CA GLY A 95 -6.81 15.60 14.75
C GLY A 95 -8.00 15.64 13.77
N GLU A 96 -9.01 16.41 14.10
CA GLU A 96 -10.27 16.46 13.35
C GLU A 96 -10.25 17.40 12.15
N THR A 97 -9.47 18.48 12.24
CA THR A 97 -9.30 19.47 11.15
C THR A 97 -8.13 19.14 10.24
N SER A 98 -7.44 18.02 10.46
CA SER A 98 -6.29 17.64 9.63
C SER A 98 -6.67 17.49 8.15
N ASP A 99 -5.85 18.11 7.28
CA ASP A 99 -5.99 17.98 5.84
C ASP A 99 -5.92 16.51 5.43
N ARG A 100 -6.74 16.14 4.44
CA ARG A 100 -6.60 14.83 3.79
C ARG A 100 -5.15 14.70 3.29
N PRO A 101 -4.52 13.52 3.48
CA PRO A 101 -3.15 13.31 3.03
C PRO A 101 -3.09 13.63 1.53
N ARG A 102 -2.18 14.55 1.15
CA ARG A 102 -2.06 14.99 -0.23
C ARG A 102 -1.80 13.78 -1.12
N SER A 103 -2.65 13.60 -2.11
CA SER A 103 -2.46 12.61 -3.17
C SER A 103 -1.25 13.06 -4.02
N GLY A 104 -0.05 12.63 -3.63
CA GLY A 104 1.16 12.91 -4.39
C GLY A 104 1.06 12.41 -5.84
N ARG A 105 2.06 12.75 -6.65
CA ARG A 105 2.09 12.38 -8.08
C ARG A 105 1.88 10.86 -8.27
N PRO A 106 0.92 10.42 -9.11
CA PRO A 106 0.70 9.01 -9.35
C PRO A 106 1.91 8.37 -10.03
N ARG A 107 2.23 7.13 -9.64
CA ARG A 107 3.37 6.37 -10.18
C ARG A 107 2.95 5.63 -11.45
N SER A 108 3.27 6.16 -12.63
CA SER A 108 2.80 5.56 -13.90
C SER A 108 3.39 4.18 -14.19
N ILE A 109 4.68 3.96 -13.89
CA ILE A 109 5.37 2.70 -14.26
C ILE A 109 5.17 1.60 -13.20
N ARG A 110 5.01 1.95 -11.92
CA ARG A 110 4.95 0.98 -10.80
C ARG A 110 3.55 0.49 -10.51
N THR A 111 2.93 -0.11 -11.53
CA THR A 111 1.58 -0.64 -11.40
C THR A 111 1.55 -1.87 -10.48
N PRO A 112 0.40 -2.17 -9.83
CA PRO A 112 0.23 -3.39 -9.04
C PRO A 112 0.50 -4.67 -9.84
N LEU A 113 0.15 -4.66 -11.13
CA LEU A 113 0.43 -5.75 -12.07
C LEU A 113 1.94 -5.98 -12.20
N LEU A 114 2.72 -4.92 -12.42
CA LEU A 114 4.17 -5.01 -12.50
C LEU A 114 4.77 -5.54 -11.20
N LYS A 115 4.28 -5.06 -10.05
CA LYS A 115 4.72 -5.53 -8.72
C LYS A 115 4.50 -7.05 -8.57
N LYS A 116 3.34 -7.56 -8.99
CA LYS A 116 3.03 -9.00 -8.97
C LYS A 116 3.95 -9.80 -9.89
N SER A 117 4.15 -9.33 -11.13
CA SER A 117 5.04 -9.98 -12.10
C SER A 117 6.48 -10.07 -11.59
N VAL A 118 7.03 -8.97 -11.07
CA VAL A 118 8.40 -8.94 -10.54
C VAL A 118 8.53 -9.85 -9.31
N ARG A 119 7.53 -9.87 -8.43
CA ARG A 119 7.54 -10.76 -7.26
C ARG A 119 7.64 -12.23 -7.66
N GLU A 120 6.86 -12.67 -8.65
CA GLU A 120 6.92 -14.05 -9.13
C GLU A 120 8.26 -14.37 -9.83
N LYS A 121 8.81 -13.43 -10.61
CA LYS A 121 10.14 -13.60 -11.22
C LYS A 121 11.24 -13.81 -10.18
N ILE A 122 11.18 -13.09 -9.05
CA ILE A 122 12.14 -13.24 -7.95
C ILE A 122 11.90 -14.55 -7.19
N ARG A 123 10.64 -14.93 -6.97
CA ARG A 123 10.30 -16.21 -6.33
C ARG A 123 10.85 -17.40 -7.10
N TYR A 124 10.72 -17.38 -8.43
CA TYR A 124 11.24 -18.44 -9.30
C TYR A 124 12.77 -18.47 -9.31
N ASN A 125 13.42 -17.31 -9.47
CA ASN A 125 14.88 -17.23 -9.45
C ASN A 125 15.36 -16.01 -8.65
N PRO A 126 15.74 -16.19 -7.37
CA PRO A 126 16.20 -15.09 -6.52
C PRO A 126 17.60 -14.58 -6.90
N LYS A 127 18.33 -15.28 -7.78
CA LYS A 127 19.66 -14.87 -8.27
C LYS A 127 19.59 -13.93 -9.48
N ARG A 128 18.39 -13.60 -9.94
CA ARG A 128 18.18 -12.84 -11.17
C ARG A 128 18.66 -11.39 -11.03
N SER A 129 19.34 -10.90 -12.06
CA SER A 129 19.77 -9.49 -12.12
C SER A 129 18.57 -8.54 -12.27
N VAL A 130 18.61 -7.45 -11.51
CA VAL A 130 17.63 -6.34 -11.59
C VAL A 130 17.62 -5.73 -12.99
N GLN A 131 18.78 -5.59 -13.63
CA GLN A 131 18.88 -5.05 -14.99
C GLN A 131 18.20 -5.96 -16.02
N LYS A 132 18.36 -7.28 -15.90
CA LYS A 132 17.70 -8.24 -16.79
C LYS A 132 16.18 -8.17 -16.64
N MET A 133 15.68 -8.09 -15.41
CA MET A 133 14.24 -7.89 -15.16
C MET A 133 13.74 -6.56 -15.72
N ALA A 134 14.54 -5.50 -15.61
CA ALA A 134 14.20 -4.18 -16.11
C ALA A 134 14.01 -4.21 -17.64
N ASN A 135 14.95 -4.81 -18.37
CA ASN A 135 14.87 -4.96 -19.82
C ASN A 135 13.63 -5.77 -20.25
N GLU A 136 13.35 -6.89 -19.60
CA GLU A 136 12.17 -7.72 -19.92
C GLU A 136 10.84 -7.03 -19.62
N CYS A 137 10.81 -6.17 -18.61
CA CYS A 137 9.63 -5.41 -18.24
C CYS A 137 9.59 -4.03 -18.90
N ASN A 138 10.49 -3.74 -19.87
CA ASN A 138 10.61 -2.46 -20.55
C ASN A 138 10.64 -1.25 -19.58
N CYS A 139 11.37 -1.40 -18.48
CA CYS A 139 11.51 -0.40 -17.42
C CYS A 139 12.97 0.00 -17.25
N SER A 140 13.22 1.21 -16.75
CA SER A 140 14.59 1.59 -16.37
C SER A 140 15.08 0.77 -15.17
N THR A 141 16.39 0.49 -15.14
CA THR A 141 17.03 -0.23 -14.03
C THR A 141 16.79 0.45 -12.68
N ARG A 142 16.77 1.79 -12.65
CA ARG A 142 16.49 2.56 -11.43
C ARG A 142 15.08 2.33 -10.93
N THR A 143 14.08 2.33 -11.82
CA THR A 143 12.69 2.07 -11.46
C THR A 143 12.51 0.66 -10.92
N MET A 144 13.11 -0.34 -11.58
CA MET A 144 13.10 -1.73 -11.12
C MET A 144 13.79 -1.88 -9.76
N GLY A 145 14.95 -1.22 -9.58
CA GLY A 145 15.69 -1.21 -8.31
C GLY A 145 14.86 -0.71 -7.14
N ARG A 146 14.25 0.48 -7.24
CA ARG A 146 13.38 0.95 -6.14
C ARG A 146 12.04 0.19 -6.06
N LEU A 147 11.62 -0.56 -7.08
CA LEU A 147 10.46 -1.46 -6.95
C LEU A 147 10.82 -2.65 -6.06
N VAL A 148 11.99 -3.24 -6.28
CA VAL A 148 12.51 -4.34 -5.47
C VAL A 148 12.79 -3.87 -4.03
N HIS A 149 13.43 -2.71 -3.86
CA HIS A 149 13.80 -2.21 -2.54
C HIS A 149 12.63 -1.57 -1.78
N ASP A 150 11.95 -0.59 -2.36
CA ASP A 150 10.94 0.20 -1.63
C ASP A 150 9.59 -0.51 -1.62
N ASP A 151 9.14 -1.02 -2.77
CA ASP A 151 7.78 -1.55 -2.90
C ASP A 151 7.69 -3.03 -2.45
N LEU A 152 8.72 -3.83 -2.71
CA LEU A 152 8.81 -5.24 -2.28
C LEU A 152 9.58 -5.42 -0.97
N GLY A 153 10.35 -4.43 -0.50
CA GLY A 153 11.10 -4.52 0.75
C GLY A 153 12.28 -5.49 0.70
N LEU A 154 12.73 -5.89 -0.49
CA LEU A 154 13.77 -6.90 -0.67
C LEU A 154 15.16 -6.25 -0.76
N LYS A 155 16.11 -6.81 -0.01
CA LYS A 155 17.52 -6.45 -0.07
C LYS A 155 18.32 -7.54 -0.76
N SER A 156 19.25 -7.16 -1.63
CA SER A 156 20.19 -8.09 -2.26
C SER A 156 21.25 -8.51 -1.24
N TYR A 157 21.32 -9.81 -0.95
CA TYR A 157 22.37 -10.38 -0.12
C TYR A 157 23.40 -11.13 -0.97
N LYS A 158 24.65 -11.16 -0.49
CA LYS A 158 25.72 -11.96 -1.11
C LYS A 158 25.52 -13.43 -0.79
N PHE A 159 25.47 -14.28 -1.81
CA PHE A 159 25.46 -15.73 -1.61
C PHE A 159 26.77 -16.20 -0.98
N ARG A 160 26.68 -16.96 0.11
CA ARG A 160 27.83 -17.64 0.72
C ARG A 160 28.01 -19.01 0.07
N LYS A 161 29.27 -19.39 -0.19
CA LYS A 161 29.59 -20.76 -0.60
C LYS A 161 29.35 -21.68 0.60
N ALA A 162 28.66 -22.80 0.37
CA ALA A 162 28.42 -23.83 1.38
C ALA A 162 28.81 -25.19 0.81
N GLN A 163 29.10 -26.15 1.68
CA GLN A 163 29.40 -27.52 1.28
C GLN A 163 28.18 -28.15 0.60
N LEU A 164 28.38 -28.71 -0.60
CA LEU A 164 27.36 -29.47 -1.30
C LEU A 164 27.04 -30.75 -0.53
N LEU A 165 25.76 -30.98 -0.27
CA LEU A 165 25.26 -32.15 0.45
C LEU A 165 24.85 -33.24 -0.53
N SER A 166 25.50 -34.40 -0.46
CA SER A 166 25.01 -35.62 -1.11
C SER A 166 23.69 -36.07 -0.47
N ASP A 167 22.87 -36.81 -1.21
CA ASP A 167 21.57 -37.26 -0.73
C ASP A 167 21.68 -38.20 0.48
N VAL A 168 22.74 -39.01 0.54
CA VAL A 168 23.09 -39.81 1.73
C VAL A 168 23.34 -38.91 2.94
N ASN A 169 24.10 -37.82 2.76
CA ASN A 169 24.38 -36.88 3.85
C ASN A 169 23.12 -36.11 4.29
N LYS A 170 22.19 -35.81 3.37
CA LYS A 170 20.89 -35.22 3.72
C LYS A 170 20.07 -36.15 4.62
N LYS A 171 19.94 -37.44 4.25
CA LYS A 171 19.20 -38.43 5.05
C LYS A 171 19.77 -38.58 6.45
N ARG A 172 21.09 -38.81 6.56
CA ARG A 172 21.77 -38.92 7.86
C ARG A 172 21.60 -37.66 8.73
N ARG A 173 21.62 -36.47 8.13
CA ARG A 173 21.40 -35.22 8.87
C ARG A 173 19.97 -35.13 9.41
N ILE A 174 18.97 -35.47 8.61
CA ILE A 174 17.57 -35.47 9.04
C ILE A 174 17.35 -36.46 10.19
N GLU A 175 17.88 -37.68 10.07
CA GLU A 175 17.79 -38.71 11.11
C GLU A 175 18.44 -38.25 12.42
N LYS A 176 19.65 -37.67 12.34
CA LYS A 176 20.35 -37.12 13.51
C LYS A 176 19.57 -35.98 14.16
N CYS A 177 19.03 -35.05 13.36
CA CYS A 177 18.23 -33.94 13.89
C CYS A 177 16.94 -34.43 14.55
N LYS A 178 16.26 -35.44 14.00
CA LYS A 178 15.05 -36.04 14.60
C LYS A 178 15.36 -36.68 15.97
N LYS A 179 16.38 -37.53 16.03
CA LYS A 179 16.83 -38.16 17.30
C LYS A 179 17.28 -37.13 18.33
N LEU A 180 17.95 -36.06 17.88
CA LEU A 180 18.39 -34.98 18.76
C LEU A 180 17.20 -34.17 19.31
N ARG A 181 16.18 -33.92 18.48
CA ARG A 181 14.95 -33.26 18.89
C ARG A 181 14.20 -34.07 19.95
N GLU A 182 14.02 -35.38 19.74
CA GLU A 182 13.38 -36.27 20.71
C GLU A 182 14.12 -36.25 22.07
N ARG A 183 15.46 -36.34 22.04
CA ARG A 183 16.28 -36.25 23.27
C ARG A 183 16.15 -34.90 23.98
N LEU A 184 16.07 -33.80 23.21
CA LEU A 184 15.88 -32.45 23.73
C LEU A 184 14.51 -32.26 24.38
N GLU A 185 13.46 -32.80 23.76
CA GLU A 185 12.08 -32.76 24.27
C GLU A 185 11.94 -33.59 25.55
N MET A 186 12.66 -34.72 25.66
CA MET A 186 12.62 -35.59 26.84
C MET A 186 13.41 -35.03 28.04
N ALA A 187 14.51 -34.31 27.80
CA ALA A 187 15.44 -33.97 28.87
C ALA A 187 15.16 -32.61 29.54
N ASN A 188 14.38 -31.70 28.94
CA ASN A 188 14.23 -30.31 29.43
C ASN A 188 15.58 -29.64 29.80
N THR A 189 16.69 -30.13 29.24
CA THR A 189 18.05 -29.66 29.53
C THR A 189 18.49 -28.67 28.48
N LEU A 190 18.98 -27.52 28.93
CA LEU A 190 19.75 -26.57 28.12
C LEU A 190 20.99 -27.27 27.55
N ILE A 191 20.94 -27.69 26.28
CA ILE A 191 22.12 -28.20 25.58
C ILE A 191 23.02 -27.02 25.23
N PHE A 192 24.13 -26.90 25.94
CA PHE A 192 25.24 -26.02 25.56
C PHE A 192 25.95 -26.61 24.34
N PHE A 193 25.64 -26.12 23.14
CA PHE A 193 26.44 -26.41 21.95
C PHE A 193 27.76 -25.64 22.01
N LEU A 194 28.78 -26.23 22.63
CA LEU A 194 30.15 -25.75 22.46
C LEU A 194 30.61 -26.11 21.03
N GLN A 195 30.63 -25.15 20.12
CA GLN A 195 31.48 -25.25 18.94
C GLN A 195 32.93 -25.18 19.40
N MET A 196 33.54 -26.31 19.71
CA MET A 196 34.99 -26.41 19.78
C MET A 196 35.55 -26.30 18.36
N LYS A 197 35.87 -25.08 17.91
CA LYS A 197 36.97 -24.90 16.97
C LYS A 197 38.24 -25.01 17.80
N SER A 198 38.94 -26.13 17.64
CA SER A 198 40.28 -26.45 18.17
C SER A 198 40.45 -26.40 19.69
N TYR A 199 40.34 -27.54 20.36
CA TYR A 199 41.15 -27.82 21.57
C TYR A 199 41.44 -29.32 21.63
N SER A 200 42.72 -29.66 21.59
CA SER A 200 43.27 -30.99 21.88
C SER A 200 43.03 -31.34 23.35
N PRO A 201 42.58 -32.56 23.70
CA PRO A 201 42.18 -32.87 25.06
C PRO A 201 43.38 -33.34 25.87
N LEU A 202 44.29 -32.42 26.18
CA LEU A 202 45.16 -32.56 27.35
C LEU A 202 45.10 -31.22 28.08
N ASN A 203 44.37 -31.23 29.19
CA ASN A 203 44.32 -30.19 30.22
C ASN A 203 43.55 -28.91 29.86
N ALA A 204 42.38 -28.73 30.45
CA ALA A 204 41.95 -27.42 30.94
C ALA A 204 40.74 -27.61 31.86
N VAL A 205 41.06 -27.79 33.13
CA VAL A 205 40.25 -27.39 34.28
C VAL A 205 40.05 -25.87 34.20
N SER A 206 38.84 -25.45 34.58
CA SER A 206 38.45 -24.12 35.05
C SER A 206 38.54 -22.90 34.10
N THR A 207 37.49 -22.08 34.24
CA THR A 207 37.32 -20.69 33.79
C THR A 207 36.72 -20.47 32.39
N GLY A 208 35.56 -19.80 32.34
CA GLY A 208 35.06 -19.20 31.09
C GLY A 208 33.55 -18.94 30.99
N LYS A 209 33.10 -17.84 31.60
CA LYS A 209 31.90 -17.01 31.30
C LYS A 209 30.65 -17.68 30.71
N MET A 210 29.60 -17.73 31.52
CA MET A 210 28.21 -17.94 31.08
C MET A 210 27.75 -16.80 30.17
N ILE A 211 27.22 -17.13 29.00
CA ILE A 211 26.34 -16.25 28.23
C ILE A 211 24.98 -16.96 28.17
N GLU A 212 24.04 -16.49 28.97
CA GLU A 212 22.65 -16.96 28.93
C GLU A 212 22.00 -16.52 27.61
N PHE A 213 21.62 -17.48 26.77
CA PHE A 213 20.61 -17.25 25.74
C PHE A 213 19.30 -17.89 26.20
N SER A 214 18.56 -17.15 27.04
CA SER A 214 17.14 -17.45 27.27
C SER A 214 16.35 -16.96 26.05
N ALA A 215 15.97 -17.86 25.16
CA ALA A 215 14.93 -17.58 24.16
C ALA A 215 13.87 -18.67 24.25
N PRO A 216 12.68 -18.41 24.82
CA PRO A 216 11.60 -19.37 24.79
C PRO A 216 11.18 -19.60 23.34
N LEU A 217 11.08 -20.88 22.95
CA LEU A 217 10.59 -21.31 21.64
C LEU A 217 9.16 -20.82 21.44
N LYS A 218 8.95 -19.69 20.75
CA LYS A 218 7.63 -19.31 20.25
C LYS A 218 7.18 -20.33 19.20
N LYS A 219 6.27 -21.22 19.59
CA LYS A 219 5.45 -22.04 18.69
C LYS A 219 4.72 -21.11 17.71
N GLY A 220 5.09 -21.10 16.44
CA GLY A 220 4.37 -20.26 15.49
C GLY A 220 4.96 -20.08 14.09
N TYR A 221 5.59 -21.10 13.49
CA TYR A 221 5.93 -21.05 12.05
C TYR A 221 5.89 -22.45 11.41
N LEU A 222 4.74 -23.11 11.47
CA LEU A 222 4.42 -24.24 10.59
C LEU A 222 2.93 -24.20 10.24
N GLN A 223 2.58 -23.33 9.30
CA GLN A 223 1.42 -23.52 8.43
C GLN A 223 1.88 -23.22 7.00
N LEU A 224 2.39 -24.26 6.34
CA LEU A 224 2.30 -24.37 4.89
C LEU A 224 1.38 -25.55 4.66
N GLN A 225 0.15 -25.24 4.29
CA GLN A 225 -0.89 -26.20 3.91
C GLN A 225 -0.42 -27.02 2.71
N GLY A 226 -0.83 -28.29 2.70
CA GLY A 226 -0.78 -29.15 1.53
C GLY A 226 -1.75 -28.72 0.44
#